data_AF-A0A7X9A6M6-F1
#
_entry.id   AF-A0A7X9A6M6-F1
#
_cell.length_a   1.000
_cell.length_b   1.000
_cell.length_c   1.000
_cell.angle_alpha   90.00
_cell.angle_beta   90.00
_cell.angle_gamma   90.00
#
_symmetry.space_group_name_H-M   'P 1'
#
loop_
_entity.id
_entity.type
_entity.pdbx_description
1 polymer ?
#
loop_
_entity_poly.entity_id
_entity_poly.type
_entity_poly.pdbx_seq_one_letter_code
_entity_poly.pdbx_strand_id
1 'polypeptide(L)'
;MPKVAVYNMQGQVVGEMELSEQVFGGPVNEAVLHSAVVMQMAGRRQGTASTKTRAEVRGGGRKPWRQKGTGRARVGSIRSPLWRTGGVTFGPKPRNYGYNLPKKVRRLALRSALSAKVKEGNLLVVDQLSLPEIKTKEM
;
A
#
# COMPACT_ATOMS: atom_id res chain seq x y z
N MET A 1 -1.28 -26.13 22.16
CA MET A 1 -1.45 -26.23 20.69
C MET A 1 -2.92 -26.04 20.30
N PRO A 2 -3.25 -25.02 19.49
CA PRO A 2 -4.63 -24.84 19.02
C PRO A 2 -5.04 -25.97 18.07
N LYS A 3 -6.24 -26.51 18.27
CA LYS A 3 -6.86 -27.53 17.41
C LYS A 3 -7.88 -26.87 16.48
N VAL A 4 -7.88 -27.25 15.22
CA VAL A 4 -8.83 -26.75 14.23
C VAL A 4 -9.41 -27.92 13.45
N ALA A 5 -10.72 -27.88 13.20
CA ALA A 5 -11.40 -28.87 12.37
C ALA A 5 -10.94 -28.78 10.91
N VAL A 6 -10.75 -29.93 10.28
CA VAL A 6 -10.43 -30.08 8.87
C VAL A 6 -11.71 -30.40 8.11
N TYR A 7 -11.99 -29.62 7.08
CA TYR A 7 -13.18 -29.73 6.25
C TYR A 7 -12.85 -30.34 4.88
N ASN A 8 -13.79 -31.09 4.30
CA ASN A 8 -13.79 -31.41 2.87
C ASN A 8 -14.46 -30.29 2.05
N MET A 9 -14.43 -30.40 0.72
CA MET A 9 -15.09 -29.45 -0.18
C MET A 9 -16.63 -29.40 -0.01
N GLN A 10 -17.22 -30.42 0.62
CA GLN A 10 -18.65 -30.48 0.94
C GLN A 10 -18.98 -29.82 2.29
N GLY A 11 -17.99 -29.26 2.99
CA GLY A 11 -18.17 -28.62 4.30
C GLY A 11 -18.34 -29.58 5.48
N GLN A 12 -18.10 -30.87 5.28
CA GLN A 12 -18.13 -31.88 6.34
C GLN A 12 -16.78 -31.95 7.05
N VAL A 13 -16.80 -32.19 8.36
CA VAL A 13 -15.58 -32.35 9.17
C VAL A 13 -15.02 -33.74 8.93
N VAL A 14 -13.80 -33.81 8.38
CA VAL A 14 -13.08 -35.06 8.05
C VAL A 14 -12.11 -35.44 9.16
N GLY A 15 -11.69 -34.47 9.98
CA GLY A 15 -10.80 -34.72 11.11
C GLY A 15 -10.45 -33.44 11.87
N GLU A 16 -9.50 -33.56 12.79
CA GLU A 16 -8.92 -32.43 13.52
C GLU A 16 -7.43 -32.35 13.24
N MET A 17 -6.91 -31.14 13.10
CA MET A 17 -5.49 -30.86 12.92
C MET A 17 -4.96 -30.03 14.08
N GLU A 18 -3.82 -30.46 14.63
CA GLU A 18 -3.09 -29.70 15.63
C GLU A 18 -2.17 -28.69 14.95
N LEU A 19 -2.32 -27.41 15.30
CA LEU A 19 -1.53 -26.33 14.74
C LEU A 19 -0.35 -25.97 15.67
N SER A 20 0.76 -25.57 15.05
CA SER A 20 1.96 -25.14 15.78
C SER A 20 1.69 -23.92 16.66
N GLU A 21 1.92 -24.06 17.96
CA GLU A 21 1.69 -23.01 18.95
C GLU A 21 2.57 -21.77 18.72
N GLN A 22 3.79 -21.96 18.22
CA GLN A 22 4.71 -20.86 17.90
C GLN A 22 4.20 -19.93 16.79
N VAL A 23 3.29 -20.41 15.94
CA VAL A 23 2.75 -19.67 14.80
C VAL A 23 1.33 -19.20 15.05
N PHE A 24 0.49 -20.04 15.68
CA PHE A 24 -0.95 -19.83 15.83
C PHE A 24 -1.41 -19.57 17.27
N GLY A 25 -0.54 -19.78 18.27
CA GLY A 25 -0.86 -19.63 19.70
C GLY A 25 -0.31 -18.36 20.35
N GLY A 26 0.40 -17.51 19.59
CA GLY A 26 1.11 -16.35 20.16
C GLY A 26 0.18 -15.21 20.61
N PRO A 27 0.69 -14.27 21.43
CA PRO A 27 0.01 -13.01 21.68
C PRO A 27 -0.08 -12.20 20.38
N VAL A 28 -1.23 -11.58 20.13
CA VAL A 28 -1.45 -10.76 18.93
C VAL A 28 -0.87 -9.37 19.17
N ASN A 29 0.08 -8.96 18.34
CA ASN A 29 0.65 -7.61 18.40
C ASN A 29 0.03 -6.71 17.31
N GLU A 30 -0.95 -5.90 17.71
CA GLU A 30 -1.68 -5.01 16.82
C GLU A 30 -0.81 -3.92 16.18
N ALA A 31 0.14 -3.35 16.94
CA ALA A 31 1.01 -2.29 16.43
C ALA A 31 1.91 -2.79 15.28
N VAL A 32 2.43 -4.01 15.43
CA VAL A 32 3.26 -4.66 14.41
C VAL A 32 2.41 -5.07 13.19
N LEU A 33 1.17 -5.53 13.42
CA LEU A 33 0.20 -5.78 12.34
C LEU A 33 -0.10 -4.52 11.53
N HIS A 34 -0.49 -3.44 12.20
CA HIS A 34 -0.77 -2.16 11.56
C HIS A 34 0.44 -1.67 10.75
N SER A 35 1.63 -1.71 11.34
CA SER A 35 2.87 -1.31 10.67
C SER A 35 3.13 -2.10 9.39
N ALA A 36 2.88 -3.41 9.41
CA ALA A 36 3.04 -4.29 8.24
C ALA A 36 2.00 -3.98 7.15
N VAL A 37 0.75 -3.72 7.54
CA VAL A 37 -0.34 -3.34 6.62
C VAL A 37 -0.04 -2.01 5.95
N VAL A 38 0.35 -0.98 6.70
CA VAL A 38 0.73 0.33 6.15
C VAL A 38 1.91 0.20 5.19
N MET A 39 2.91 -0.61 5.53
CA MET A 39 4.05 -0.88 4.66
C MET A 39 3.62 -1.53 3.34
N GLN A 40 2.77 -2.55 3.40
CA GLN A 40 2.26 -3.22 2.21
C GLN A 40 1.41 -2.27 1.34
N MET A 41 0.52 -1.48 1.95
CA MET A 41 -0.29 -0.49 1.24
C MET A 41 0.58 0.59 0.59
N ALA A 42 1.59 1.10 1.29
CA ALA A 42 2.52 2.08 0.75
C ALA A 42 3.32 1.51 -0.43
N GLY A 43 3.77 0.25 -0.34
CA GLY A 43 4.48 -0.44 -1.43
C GLY A 43 3.63 -0.70 -2.68
N ARG A 44 2.30 -0.81 -2.54
CA ARG A 44 1.38 -0.94 -3.70
C ARG A 44 1.17 0.37 -4.46
N ARG A 45 1.59 1.52 -3.90
CA ARG A 45 1.42 2.83 -4.56
C ARG A 45 2.45 3.00 -5.67
N GLN A 46 1.97 3.22 -6.90
CA GLN A 46 2.83 3.42 -8.07
C GLN A 46 3.63 4.73 -8.03
N GLY A 47 3.02 5.80 -7.48
CA GLY A 47 3.71 7.08 -7.28
C GLY A 47 4.04 7.85 -8.56
N THR A 48 3.20 7.79 -9.59
CA THR A 48 3.37 8.44 -10.90
C THR A 48 2.92 9.90 -10.95
N ALA A 49 2.39 10.44 -9.86
CA ALA A 49 1.93 11.83 -9.80
C ALA A 49 3.09 12.79 -10.09
N SER A 50 2.92 13.64 -11.12
CA SER A 50 3.94 14.59 -11.55
C SER A 50 3.30 15.89 -12.03
N THR A 51 3.87 17.02 -11.61
CA THR A 51 3.51 18.36 -12.09
C THR A 51 4.71 19.01 -12.76
N LYS A 52 4.45 19.98 -13.65
CA LYS A 52 5.51 20.77 -14.28
C LYS A 52 5.91 21.93 -13.38
N THR A 53 7.18 21.98 -13.01
CA THR A 53 7.83 23.11 -12.37
C THR A 53 8.02 24.26 -13.37
N ARG A 54 8.34 25.46 -12.88
CA ARG A 54 8.61 26.63 -13.74
C ARG A 54 9.67 26.39 -14.82
N ALA A 55 10.60 25.46 -14.59
CA ALA A 55 11.67 25.11 -15.53
C ALA A 55 11.15 24.21 -16.66
N GLU A 56 10.22 23.31 -16.36
CA GLU A 56 9.67 22.32 -17.30
C GLU A 56 8.51 22.86 -18.15
N VAL A 57 7.86 23.95 -17.73
CA VAL A 57 6.83 24.62 -18.53
C VAL A 57 7.46 25.29 -19.76
N ARG A 58 6.85 25.13 -20.95
CA ARG A 58 7.27 25.75 -22.22
C ARG A 58 6.96 27.26 -22.24
N GLY A 59 7.76 28.06 -22.95
CA GLY A 59 7.55 29.51 -23.16
C GLY A 59 8.60 30.38 -22.48
N GLY A 60 8.36 31.67 -22.19
CA GLY A 60 9.24 32.55 -21.38
C GLY A 60 10.69 32.74 -21.86
N GLY A 61 11.64 32.91 -20.92
CA GLY A 61 13.06 33.21 -21.21
C GLY A 61 13.35 34.70 -21.36
N ARG A 62 12.51 35.43 -22.11
CA ARG A 62 12.53 36.90 -22.15
C ARG A 62 11.82 37.47 -20.94
N LYS A 63 12.43 38.48 -20.30
CA LYS A 63 11.79 39.25 -19.24
C LYS A 63 10.55 39.99 -19.80
N PRO A 64 9.36 39.86 -19.19
CA PRO A 64 8.14 40.44 -19.76
C PRO A 64 8.19 41.96 -19.94
N TRP A 65 8.84 42.67 -19.02
CA TRP A 65 9.09 44.12 -19.11
C TRP A 65 10.33 44.54 -18.32
N ARG A 66 10.81 45.77 -18.57
CA ARG A 66 11.96 46.37 -17.88
C ARG A 66 11.73 46.47 -16.36
N GLN A 67 12.82 46.50 -15.57
CA GLN A 67 12.76 46.41 -14.10
C GLN A 67 12.04 47.60 -13.42
N LYS A 68 12.06 48.78 -14.04
CA LYS A 68 11.50 50.03 -13.52
C LYS A 68 10.84 50.84 -14.64
N GLY A 69 9.98 51.80 -14.30
CA GLY A 69 9.39 52.75 -15.25
C GLY A 69 8.23 52.20 -16.08
N THR A 70 7.47 51.23 -15.57
CA THR A 70 6.30 50.65 -16.27
C THR A 70 4.98 50.76 -15.48
N GLY A 71 5.01 51.19 -14.21
CA GLY A 71 3.83 51.22 -13.33
C GLY A 71 3.27 49.85 -12.92
N ARG A 72 3.81 48.76 -13.47
CA ARG A 72 3.41 47.37 -13.19
C ARG A 72 4.29 46.73 -12.12
N ALA A 73 3.78 45.69 -11.46
CA ALA A 73 4.57 44.85 -10.54
C ALA A 73 5.82 44.28 -11.24
N ARG A 74 6.89 43.98 -10.48
CA ARG A 74 8.12 43.42 -11.06
C ARG A 74 7.95 41.95 -11.38
N VAL A 75 8.32 41.54 -12.59
CA VAL A 75 8.21 40.13 -13.03
C VAL A 75 9.48 39.68 -13.73
N GLY A 76 9.96 38.49 -13.35
CA GLY A 76 11.13 37.86 -13.96
C GLY A 76 10.80 36.99 -15.17
N SER A 77 9.67 36.27 -15.15
CA SER A 77 9.26 35.35 -16.22
C SER A 77 7.75 35.12 -16.19
N ILE A 78 7.14 34.90 -17.36
CA ILE A 78 5.74 34.45 -17.49
C ILE A 78 5.51 33.00 -17.00
N ARG A 79 6.58 32.22 -16.80
CA ARG A 79 6.51 30.83 -16.28
C ARG A 79 6.41 30.76 -14.75
N SER A 80 6.33 31.91 -14.08
CA SER A 80 6.18 32.01 -12.63
C SER A 80 4.85 31.40 -12.17
N PRO A 81 4.79 30.73 -11.00
CA PRO A 81 3.55 30.17 -10.45
C PRO A 81 2.43 31.20 -10.24
N LEU A 82 2.77 32.48 -10.14
CA LEU A 82 1.79 33.57 -10.01
C LEU A 82 0.96 33.81 -11.28
N TRP A 83 1.45 33.32 -12.43
CA TRP A 83 0.79 33.52 -13.72
C TRP A 83 -0.11 32.33 -14.05
N ARG A 84 -1.21 32.62 -14.76
CA ARG A 84 -2.00 31.59 -15.43
C ARG A 84 -1.08 30.80 -16.36
N THR A 85 -1.22 29.48 -16.36
CA THR A 85 -0.36 28.51 -17.07
C THR A 85 1.13 28.52 -16.68
N GLY A 86 1.48 29.20 -15.59
CA GLY A 86 2.80 29.10 -14.96
C GLY A 86 3.09 27.71 -14.37
N GLY A 87 4.34 27.49 -13.95
CA GLY A 87 4.72 26.24 -13.29
C GLY A 87 4.14 26.11 -11.89
N VAL A 88 3.97 24.88 -11.41
CA VAL A 88 3.47 24.59 -10.06
C VAL A 88 4.63 24.58 -9.06
N THR A 89 4.48 25.30 -7.94
CA THR A 89 5.46 25.32 -6.85
C THR A 89 5.16 24.20 -5.86
N PHE A 90 6.18 23.39 -5.54
CA PHE A 90 6.08 22.23 -4.64
C PHE A 90 4.95 21.25 -4.98
N GLY A 91 4.60 21.15 -6.27
CA GLY A 91 3.67 20.12 -6.73
C GLY A 91 4.28 18.72 -6.64
N PRO A 92 3.45 17.66 -6.75
CA PRO A 92 3.93 16.29 -6.65
C PRO A 92 4.95 15.99 -7.74
N LYS A 93 5.93 15.17 -7.38
CA LYS A 93 6.90 14.55 -8.27
C LYS A 93 6.88 13.03 -8.07
N PRO A 94 7.22 12.26 -9.11
CA PRO A 94 7.25 10.82 -9.01
C PRO A 94 8.18 10.38 -7.89
N ARG A 95 7.71 9.49 -7.03
CA ARG A 95 8.49 8.96 -5.90
C ARG A 95 8.02 7.58 -5.51
N ASN A 96 8.95 6.81 -4.94
CA ASN A 96 8.60 5.55 -4.30
C ASN A 96 8.07 5.82 -2.88
N TYR A 97 6.92 5.23 -2.55
CA TYR A 97 6.31 5.29 -1.22
C TYR A 97 6.67 4.07 -0.35
N GLY A 98 7.21 3.02 -0.96
CA GLY A 98 7.58 1.79 -0.28
C GLY A 98 8.72 1.99 0.71
N TYR A 99 8.62 1.33 1.85
CA TYR A 99 9.66 1.22 2.86
C TYR A 99 9.71 -0.21 3.38
N ASN A 100 10.81 -0.60 4.02
CA ASN A 100 11.01 -1.96 4.48
C ASN A 100 10.93 -2.07 6.00
N LEU A 101 10.29 -3.14 6.48
CA LEU A 101 10.33 -3.55 7.88
C LEU A 101 11.38 -4.66 8.08
N PRO A 102 12.03 -4.71 9.25
CA PRO A 102 12.94 -5.81 9.60
C PRO A 102 12.29 -7.18 9.40
N LYS A 103 13.06 -8.17 8.95
CA LYS A 103 12.55 -9.52 8.64
C LYS A 103 11.83 -10.15 9.84
N LYS A 104 12.35 -9.96 11.06
CA LYS A 104 11.73 -10.47 12.30
C LYS A 104 10.36 -9.85 12.56
N VAL A 105 10.21 -8.54 12.34
CA VAL A 105 8.94 -7.80 12.53
C VAL A 105 7.89 -8.28 11.53
N ARG A 106 8.26 -8.50 10.26
CA ARG A 106 7.34 -9.06 9.25
C ARG A 106 6.84 -10.45 9.62
N ARG A 107 7.74 -11.31 10.11
CA ARG A 107 7.38 -12.67 10.58
C ARG A 107 6.45 -12.60 11.80
N LEU A 108 6.72 -11.69 12.73
CA LEU A 108 5.88 -11.47 13.91
C LEU A 108 4.48 -10.96 13.52
N ALA A 109 4.38 -10.06 12.56
CA ALA A 109 3.10 -9.59 12.03
C ALA A 109 2.28 -10.75 11.45
N LEU A 110 2.89 -11.59 10.62
CA LEU A 110 2.21 -12.73 10.02
C LEU A 110 1.74 -13.74 11.07
N ARG A 111 2.57 -14.06 12.06
CA ARG A 111 2.19 -14.93 13.19
C ARG A 111 1.03 -14.33 14.00
N SER A 112 1.07 -13.02 14.26
CA SER A 112 0.01 -12.31 14.97
C SER A 112 -1.31 -12.36 14.20
N ALA A 113 -1.28 -12.21 12.87
CA ALA A 113 -2.47 -12.28 12.01
C ALA A 113 -3.10 -13.68 12.04
N LEU A 114 -2.28 -14.72 11.88
CA LEU A 114 -2.75 -16.10 11.92
C LEU A 114 -3.28 -16.49 13.30
N SER A 115 -2.60 -16.09 14.36
CA SER A 115 -3.05 -16.33 15.74
C SER A 115 -4.38 -15.63 16.04
N ALA A 116 -4.59 -14.40 15.53
CA ALA A 116 -5.87 -13.70 15.63
C ALA A 116 -6.98 -14.46 14.89
N LYS A 117 -6.73 -14.92 13.66
CA LYS A 117 -7.72 -15.67 12.88
C LYS A 117 -8.13 -17.00 13.52
N VAL A 118 -7.19 -17.69 14.15
CA VAL A 118 -7.49 -18.91 14.92
C VAL A 118 -8.31 -18.58 16.18
N LYS A 119 -7.95 -17.54 16.93
CA LYS A 119 -8.70 -17.12 18.14
C LYS A 119 -10.13 -16.69 17.84
N GLU A 120 -10.36 -16.07 16.68
CA GLU A 120 -11.69 -15.66 16.22
C GLU A 120 -12.50 -16.80 15.58
N GLY A 121 -11.91 -17.98 15.36
CA GLY A 121 -12.55 -19.08 14.62
C GLY A 121 -12.72 -18.82 13.12
N ASN A 122 -12.02 -17.81 12.58
CA ASN A 122 -12.10 -17.38 11.18
C ASN A 122 -11.11 -18.12 10.26
N LEU A 123 -10.42 -19.15 10.77
CA LEU A 123 -9.48 -19.96 10.02
C LEU A 123 -10.07 -21.36 9.80
N LEU A 124 -10.29 -21.71 8.53
CA LEU A 124 -10.75 -23.02 8.11
C LEU A 124 -9.58 -23.76 7.44
N VAL A 125 -9.40 -25.03 7.81
CA VAL A 125 -8.43 -25.93 7.16
C VAL A 125 -9.21 -26.85 6.24
N VAL A 126 -8.82 -26.90 4.97
CA VAL A 126 -9.41 -27.79 3.97
C VAL A 126 -8.38 -28.85 3.60
N ASP A 127 -8.78 -30.12 3.61
CA ASP A 127 -7.89 -31.26 3.34
C ASP A 127 -7.35 -31.20 1.90
N GLN A 128 -8.26 -31.08 0.93
CA GLN A 128 -7.92 -30.98 -0.48
C GLN A 128 -8.86 -30.02 -1.21
N LEU A 129 -8.28 -29.14 -2.02
CA LEU A 129 -9.01 -28.28 -2.94
C LEU A 129 -8.84 -28.82 -4.37
N SER A 130 -9.82 -29.57 -4.86
CA SER A 130 -9.81 -30.18 -6.20
C SER A 130 -10.92 -29.58 -7.06
N LEU A 131 -10.52 -28.88 -8.12
CA LEU A 131 -11.45 -28.30 -9.09
C LEU A 131 -11.23 -29.01 -10.44
N PRO A 132 -11.98 -30.09 -10.73
CA PRO A 132 -11.79 -30.86 -11.95
C PRO A 132 -12.12 -30.05 -13.21
N GLU A 133 -13.01 -29.05 -13.10
CA GLU A 133 -13.37 -28.14 -14.17
C GLU A 133 -13.25 -26.67 -13.70
N ILE A 134 -12.96 -25.75 -14.64
CA ILE A 134 -12.87 -24.30 -14.37
C ILE A 134 -14.30 -23.69 -14.38
N LYS A 135 -15.16 -24.18 -13.49
CA LYS A 135 -16.55 -23.72 -13.33
C LYS A 135 -16.72 -22.95 -12.03
N THR A 136 -17.13 -21.68 -12.14
CA THR A 136 -17.36 -20.81 -10.97
C THR A 136 -18.54 -21.23 -10.11
N LYS A 137 -19.43 -22.09 -10.60
CA LYS A 137 -20.56 -22.63 -9.82
C LYS A 137 -20.13 -23.69 -8.80
N GLU A 138 -18.98 -24.31 -9.03
CA GLU A 138 -18.43 -25.38 -8.18
C GLU A 138 -17.44 -24.83 -7.13
N MET A 139 -17.15 -23.53 -7.17
CA MET A 139 -16.41 -22.76 -6.16
C MET A 139 -17.38 -21.99 -5.27
#